data_AF-A0A7S4DNS0-F1
#
_entry.id   AF-A0A7S4DNS0-F1
#
_cell.length_a   1.000
_cell.length_b   1.000
_cell.length_c   1.000
_cell.angle_alpha   90.00
_cell.angle_beta   90.00
_cell.angle_gamma   90.00
#
_symmetry.space_group_name_H-M   'P 1'
#
loop_
_entity.id
_entity.type
_entity.pdbx_description
1 polymer ?
#
loop_
_entity_poly.entity_id
_entity_poly.type
_entity_poly.pdbx_seq_one_letter_code
_entity_poly.pdbx_strand_id
1 'polypeptide(L)'
;GILGMDPTQAQHIWGFLDELAEKDPEGYKKFMQDKMKEAKGMASEQMQKAFPEPCFVVSTTAGSRKIYLNFMKWERCPPLQRKDGSQASDKDPISNVLVPISVGEHMKGKEKDGTAYDYVDITFNPQVIKRANSSLEWKLYLVELAIQNAEEDLKITLSRRYSMEPNITYKGDRGRHAPGRG
;
A
#
# COMPACT_ATOMS: atom_id res chain seq x y z
N GLY A 1 -13.00 19.74 0.32
CA GLY A 1 -12.50 21.11 0.52
C GLY A 1 -13.65 22.08 0.37
N ILE A 2 -13.64 23.20 1.08
CA ILE A 2 -14.72 24.21 1.19
C ILE A 2 -15.00 24.94 -0.17
N LEU A 3 -14.40 24.48 -1.28
CA LEU A 3 -14.48 25.10 -2.61
C LEU A 3 -15.71 24.65 -3.42
N GLY A 4 -16.86 24.49 -2.77
CA GLY A 4 -18.11 24.11 -3.44
C GLY A 4 -19.39 24.28 -2.61
N MET A 5 -19.33 25.00 -1.49
CA MET A 5 -20.51 25.26 -0.66
C MET A 5 -21.24 26.52 -1.16
N ASP A 6 -22.56 26.41 -1.30
CA ASP A 6 -23.45 27.52 -1.63
C ASP A 6 -23.34 28.64 -0.57
N PRO A 7 -23.28 29.94 -0.96
CA PRO A 7 -23.12 31.06 -0.03
C PRO A 7 -24.18 31.11 1.08
N THR A 8 -25.41 30.66 0.80
CA THR A 8 -26.51 30.64 1.78
C THR A 8 -26.34 29.52 2.80
N GLN A 9 -25.77 28.38 2.40
CA GLN A 9 -25.43 27.29 3.31
C GLN A 9 -24.28 27.68 4.24
N ALA A 10 -23.29 28.41 3.72
CA ALA A 10 -22.20 28.93 4.54
C ALA A 10 -22.75 29.88 5.63
N GLN A 11 -23.62 30.82 5.27
CA GLN A 11 -24.23 31.76 6.23
C GLN A 11 -25.02 31.04 7.34
N HIS A 12 -25.75 29.98 7.00
CA HIS A 12 -26.48 29.18 7.99
C HIS A 12 -25.55 28.42 8.95
N ILE A 13 -24.40 27.92 8.46
CA ILE A 13 -23.39 27.27 9.29
C ILE A 13 -22.75 28.28 10.25
N TRP A 14 -22.41 29.49 9.77
CA TRP A 14 -21.83 30.53 10.62
C TRP A 14 -22.78 30.97 11.73
N GLY A 15 -24.05 31.23 11.41
CA GLY A 15 -25.06 31.60 12.43
C GLY A 15 -25.29 30.50 13.47
N PHE A 16 -25.27 29.23 13.07
CA PHE A 16 -25.37 28.10 13.99
C PHE A 16 -24.15 27.98 14.92
N LEU A 17 -22.94 28.24 14.40
CA LEU A 17 -21.71 28.23 15.20
C LEU A 17 -21.67 29.38 16.20
N ASP A 18 -22.12 30.58 15.81
CA ASP A 18 -22.23 31.74 16.70
C ASP A 18 -23.25 31.49 17.82
N GLU A 19 -24.42 30.91 17.49
CA GLU A 19 -25.43 30.55 18.49
C GLU A 19 -24.94 29.48 19.48
N LEU A 20 -24.20 28.47 19.00
CA LEU A 20 -23.56 27.46 19.85
C LEU A 20 -22.50 28.07 20.76
N ALA A 21 -21.67 28.97 20.25
CA ALA A 21 -20.63 29.63 21.05
C ALA A 21 -21.24 30.52 22.15
N GLU A 22 -22.38 31.16 21.89
CA GLU A 22 -23.07 32.01 22.87
C GLU A 22 -23.88 31.20 23.90
N LYS A 23 -24.58 30.14 23.49
CA LYS A 23 -25.53 29.43 24.35
C LYS A 23 -24.98 28.16 24.99
N ASP A 24 -24.01 27.50 24.36
CA ASP A 24 -23.40 26.26 24.84
C ASP A 24 -21.91 26.15 24.44
N PRO A 25 -21.02 26.86 25.15
CA PRO A 25 -19.57 26.84 24.86
C PRO A 25 -18.94 25.45 24.87
N GLU A 26 -19.45 24.54 25.70
CA GLU A 26 -18.97 23.15 25.76
C GLU A 26 -19.47 22.33 24.57
N GLY A 27 -20.72 22.54 24.14
CA GLY A 27 -21.27 21.99 22.89
C GLY A 27 -20.49 22.45 21.66
N TYR A 28 -20.14 23.73 21.56
CA TYR A 28 -19.29 24.28 20.50
C TYR A 28 -17.91 23.60 20.48
N LYS A 29 -17.26 23.49 21.64
CA LYS A 29 -15.94 22.86 21.77
C LYS A 29 -15.97 21.39 21.36
N LYS A 30 -17.00 20.63 21.77
CA LYS A 30 -17.18 19.24 21.37
C LYS A 30 -17.41 19.11 19.87
N PHE A 31 -18.27 19.95 19.29
CA PHE A 31 -18.52 19.98 17.84
C PHE A 31 -17.23 20.22 17.04
N MET A 32 -16.43 21.21 17.44
CA MET A 32 -15.15 21.51 16.80
C MET A 32 -14.16 20.35 16.93
N GLN A 33 -14.08 19.69 18.09
CA GLN A 33 -13.24 18.52 18.29
C GLN A 33 -13.65 17.34 17.41
N ASP A 34 -14.96 17.09 17.29
CA ASP A 34 -15.48 16.00 16.46
C ASP A 34 -15.21 16.28 14.98
N LYS A 35 -15.41 17.52 14.52
CA LYS A 35 -15.05 17.93 13.15
C LYS A 35 -13.55 17.84 12.87
N MET A 36 -12.70 18.19 13.82
CA MET A 36 -11.25 18.02 13.69
C MET A 36 -10.85 16.54 13.64
N LYS A 37 -11.49 15.67 14.43
CA LYS A 37 -11.26 14.21 14.38
C LYS A 37 -11.71 13.63 13.04
N GLU A 38 -12.88 14.02 12.55
CA GLU A 38 -13.39 13.62 11.23
C GLU A 38 -12.45 14.08 10.11
N ALA A 39 -12.02 15.34 10.12
CA ALA A 39 -11.09 15.88 9.13
C ALA A 39 -9.73 15.17 9.16
N LYS A 40 -9.20 14.87 10.36
CA LYS A 40 -7.99 14.06 10.52
C LYS A 40 -8.17 12.63 10.02
N GLY A 41 -9.32 12.00 10.25
CA GLY A 41 -9.66 10.68 9.74
C GLY A 41 -9.75 10.64 8.22
N MET A 42 -10.37 11.65 7.61
CA MET A 42 -10.43 11.77 6.15
C MET A 42 -9.05 12.03 5.54
N ALA A 43 -8.24 12.89 6.17
CA ALA A 43 -6.88 13.15 5.72
C ALA A 43 -5.99 11.90 5.82
N SER A 44 -6.13 11.10 6.89
CA SER A 44 -5.37 9.85 7.04
C SER A 44 -5.84 8.78 6.05
N GLU A 45 -7.13 8.65 5.76
CA GLU A 45 -7.64 7.72 4.75
C GLU A 45 -7.22 8.11 3.33
N GLN A 46 -7.27 9.40 2.99
CA GLN A 46 -6.80 9.91 1.71
C GLN A 46 -5.28 9.74 1.55
N MET A 47 -4.53 9.93 2.63
CA MET A 47 -3.08 9.71 2.64
C MET A 47 -2.71 8.23 2.56
N GLN A 48 -3.48 7.33 3.19
CA GLN A 48 -3.31 5.88 3.03
C GLN A 48 -3.57 5.44 1.59
N LYS A 49 -4.56 6.01 0.91
CA LYS A 49 -4.78 5.79 -0.53
C LYS A 49 -3.69 6.40 -1.42
N ALA A 50 -2.86 7.29 -0.89
CA ALA A 50 -1.79 7.94 -1.66
C ALA A 50 -0.53 7.07 -1.81
N PHE A 51 -0.30 6.10 -0.93
CA PHE A 51 0.92 5.29 -0.92
C PHE A 51 0.62 3.78 -0.89
N PRO A 52 1.48 2.94 -1.48
CA PRO A 52 1.38 1.49 -1.32
C PRO A 52 1.53 1.05 0.14
N GLU A 53 0.74 0.07 0.54
CA GLU A 53 0.78 -0.53 1.88
C GLU A 53 1.65 -1.81 1.88
N PRO A 54 2.58 -1.97 2.84
CA PRO A 54 3.39 -3.18 2.95
C PRO A 54 2.59 -4.40 3.43
N CYS A 55 2.84 -5.56 2.81
CA CYS A 55 2.12 -6.80 3.12
C CYS A 55 3.03 -7.89 3.70
N PHE A 56 4.00 -8.35 2.94
CA PHE A 56 4.97 -9.36 3.36
C PHE A 56 6.28 -9.22 2.61
N VAL A 57 7.34 -9.87 3.10
CA VAL A 57 8.66 -9.82 2.49
C VAL A 57 9.13 -11.21 2.11
N VAL A 58 9.75 -11.31 0.94
CA VAL A 58 10.51 -12.48 0.51
C VAL A 58 11.98 -12.09 0.43
N SER A 59 12.87 -12.89 1.02
CA SER A 59 14.30 -12.72 0.86
C SER A 59 14.87 -13.77 -0.10
N THR A 60 15.79 -13.33 -0.95
CA THR A 60 16.53 -14.17 -1.89
C THR A 60 17.95 -13.60 -2.07
N THR A 61 18.71 -14.12 -3.01
CA THR A 61 20.06 -13.63 -3.34
C THR A 61 20.23 -13.37 -4.83
N ALA A 62 21.01 -12.35 -5.18
CA ALA A 62 21.61 -12.18 -6.50
C ALA A 62 23.12 -12.43 -6.37
N GLY A 63 23.59 -13.60 -6.83
CA GLY A 63 24.92 -14.09 -6.47
C GLY A 63 25.07 -14.24 -4.96
N SER A 64 26.03 -13.54 -4.35
CA SER A 64 26.27 -13.51 -2.90
C SER A 64 25.50 -12.39 -2.17
N ARG A 65 24.80 -11.51 -2.89
CA ARG A 65 24.12 -10.34 -2.33
C ARG A 65 22.71 -10.71 -1.88
N LYS A 66 22.35 -10.45 -0.62
CA LYS A 66 20.98 -10.62 -0.12
C LYS A 66 20.07 -9.52 -0.67
N ILE A 67 18.93 -9.91 -1.23
CA ILE A 67 17.91 -9.02 -1.79
C ILE A 67 16.56 -9.32 -1.13
N TYR A 68 15.84 -8.28 -0.75
CA TYR A 68 14.50 -8.36 -0.20
C TYR A 68 13.47 -7.85 -1.21
N LEU A 69 12.47 -8.65 -1.51
CA LEU A 69 11.32 -8.27 -2.31
C LEU A 69 10.18 -7.93 -1.36
N ASN A 70 9.82 -6.65 -1.29
CA ASN A 70 8.71 -6.17 -0.48
C ASN A 70 7.42 -6.26 -1.29
N PHE A 71 6.51 -7.15 -0.89
CA PHE A 71 5.20 -7.25 -1.53
C PHE A 71 4.30 -6.17 -0.93
N MET A 72 3.89 -5.23 -1.78
CA MET A 72 3.07 -4.08 -1.45
C MET A 72 1.69 -4.22 -2.11
N LYS A 73 0.68 -3.59 -1.54
CA LYS A 73 -0.65 -3.44 -2.16
C LYS A 73 -0.99 -1.98 -2.38
N TRP A 74 -1.63 -1.67 -3.50
CA TRP A 74 -2.10 -0.32 -3.77
C TRP A 74 -3.33 -0.32 -4.66
N GLU A 75 -4.37 0.43 -4.26
CA GLU A 75 -5.64 0.52 -5.01
C GLU A 75 -5.48 1.09 -6.42
N ARG A 76 -4.37 1.78 -6.71
CA ARG A 76 -4.07 2.32 -8.04
C ARG A 76 -3.49 1.30 -9.01
N CYS A 77 -3.03 0.15 -8.52
CA CYS A 77 -2.62 -0.94 -9.40
C CYS A 77 -3.86 -1.55 -10.07
N PRO A 78 -3.81 -1.88 -11.37
CA PRO A 78 -4.92 -2.53 -12.03
C PRO A 78 -5.27 -3.88 -11.35
N PRO A 79 -6.56 -4.22 -11.22
CA PRO A 79 -6.99 -5.49 -10.65
C PRO A 79 -6.68 -6.67 -11.56
N LEU A 80 -6.99 -7.90 -11.12
CA LEU A 80 -6.83 -9.09 -11.94
C LEU A 80 -7.63 -8.99 -13.23
N GLN A 81 -7.02 -9.40 -14.34
CA GLN A 81 -7.66 -9.47 -15.65
C GLN A 81 -7.71 -10.92 -16.10
N ARG A 82 -8.71 -11.29 -16.90
CA ARG A 82 -8.66 -12.53 -17.67
C ARG A 82 -7.83 -12.32 -18.94
N LYS A 83 -7.40 -13.42 -19.56
CA LYS A 83 -6.66 -13.37 -20.83
C LYS A 83 -7.44 -12.74 -21.99
N ASP A 84 -8.76 -12.75 -21.93
CA ASP A 84 -9.65 -12.07 -22.89
C ASP A 84 -9.85 -10.57 -22.61
N GLY A 85 -9.18 -10.02 -21.59
CA GLY A 85 -9.29 -8.62 -21.19
C GLY A 85 -10.47 -8.32 -20.27
N SER A 86 -11.34 -9.29 -19.96
CA SER A 86 -12.43 -9.09 -19.00
C SER A 86 -11.93 -9.06 -17.55
N GLN A 87 -12.72 -8.47 -16.65
CA GLN A 87 -12.41 -8.45 -15.22
C GLN A 87 -12.39 -9.89 -14.65
N ALA A 88 -11.29 -10.29 -14.03
CA ALA A 88 -11.19 -11.57 -13.35
C ALA A 88 -11.73 -11.51 -11.91
N SER A 89 -12.29 -12.62 -11.46
CA SER A 89 -12.73 -12.83 -10.09
C SER A 89 -11.73 -13.65 -9.29
N ASP A 90 -11.89 -13.65 -7.96
CA ASP A 90 -11.07 -14.45 -7.04
C ASP A 90 -11.22 -15.97 -7.26
N LYS A 91 -12.21 -16.40 -8.05
CA LYS A 91 -12.49 -17.82 -8.37
C LYS A 91 -11.87 -18.30 -9.68
N ASP A 92 -11.44 -17.39 -10.56
CA ASP A 92 -10.90 -17.76 -11.87
C ASP A 92 -9.55 -18.47 -11.75
N PRO A 93 -9.30 -19.62 -12.39
CA PRO A 93 -8.07 -20.38 -12.21
C PRO A 93 -6.81 -19.57 -12.59
N ILE A 94 -5.66 -19.86 -11.94
CA ILE A 94 -4.36 -19.19 -12.21
C ILE A 94 -4.07 -19.16 -13.71
N SER A 95 -4.34 -20.27 -14.40
CA SER A 95 -4.07 -20.43 -15.84
C SER A 95 -4.84 -19.48 -16.77
N ASN A 96 -5.92 -18.85 -16.29
CA ASN A 96 -6.78 -17.97 -17.10
C ASN A 96 -6.70 -16.49 -16.70
N VAL A 97 -5.87 -16.14 -15.72
CA VAL A 97 -5.76 -14.76 -15.26
C VAL A 97 -4.38 -14.17 -15.55
N LEU A 98 -4.36 -12.87 -15.76
CA LEU A 98 -3.20 -12.01 -15.86
C LEU A 98 -3.12 -11.19 -14.58
N VAL A 99 -1.91 -11.11 -14.02
CA VAL A 99 -1.63 -10.38 -12.79
C VAL A 99 -0.81 -9.14 -13.12
N PRO A 100 -1.43 -7.94 -13.13
CA PRO A 100 -0.68 -6.69 -13.22
C PRO A 100 0.28 -6.55 -12.04
N ILE A 101 1.52 -6.19 -12.34
CA ILE A 101 2.63 -6.06 -11.40
C ILE A 101 3.38 -4.77 -11.69
N SER A 102 3.80 -4.07 -10.63
CA SER A 102 4.71 -2.93 -10.74
C SER A 102 5.96 -3.25 -9.95
N VAL A 103 7.12 -3.25 -10.63
CA VAL A 103 8.43 -3.39 -9.99
C VAL A 103 9.00 -1.99 -9.74
N GLY A 104 9.38 -1.72 -8.49
CA GLY A 104 10.02 -0.49 -8.09
C GLY A 104 11.51 -0.46 -8.40
N GLU A 105 12.16 0.63 -8.02
CA GLU A 105 13.61 0.79 -8.19
C GLU A 105 14.41 -0.21 -7.34
N HIS A 106 15.59 -0.58 -7.82
CA HIS A 106 16.58 -1.31 -7.04
C HIS A 106 17.20 -0.38 -5.99
N MET A 107 16.94 -0.65 -4.72
CA MET A 107 17.40 0.15 -3.60
C MET A 107 18.46 -0.59 -2.77
N LYS A 108 19.29 0.18 -2.07
CA LYS A 108 20.35 -0.34 -1.17
C LYS A 108 20.00 -0.01 0.27
N GLY A 109 20.23 -0.95 1.17
CA GLY A 109 20.07 -0.80 2.61
C GLY A 109 21.28 -1.35 3.37
N LYS A 110 21.29 -1.10 4.68
CA LYS A 110 22.28 -1.64 5.62
C LYS A 110 21.58 -2.13 6.89
N GLU A 111 22.02 -3.28 7.39
CA GLU A 111 21.63 -3.79 8.70
C GLU A 111 22.26 -2.95 9.82
N LYS A 112 21.83 -3.19 11.06
CA LYS A 112 22.40 -2.52 12.24
C LYS A 112 23.89 -2.80 12.43
N ASP A 113 24.35 -3.98 12.03
CA ASP A 113 25.75 -4.39 12.08
C ASP A 113 26.58 -3.88 10.88
N GLY A 114 25.97 -3.12 9.97
CA GLY A 114 26.61 -2.59 8.77
C GLY A 114 26.58 -3.52 7.56
N THR A 115 26.06 -4.75 7.69
CA THR A 115 25.90 -5.69 6.58
C THR A 115 25.00 -5.08 5.52
N ALA A 116 25.50 -4.96 4.30
CA ALA A 116 24.78 -4.31 3.23
C ALA A 116 23.85 -5.31 2.51
N TYR A 117 22.64 -4.87 2.20
CA TYR A 117 21.63 -5.63 1.47
C TYR A 117 20.97 -4.74 0.41
N ASP A 118 20.20 -5.35 -0.48
CA ASP A 118 19.39 -4.63 -1.44
C ASP A 118 17.90 -4.96 -1.24
N TYR A 119 17.02 -4.10 -1.73
CA TYR A 119 15.59 -4.33 -1.66
C TYR A 119 14.85 -3.68 -2.83
N VAL A 120 13.68 -4.22 -3.14
CA VAL A 120 12.82 -3.80 -4.25
C VAL A 120 11.37 -3.88 -3.79
N ASP A 121 10.59 -2.85 -4.12
CA ASP A 121 9.16 -2.86 -3.85
C ASP A 121 8.41 -3.45 -5.05
N ILE A 122 7.56 -4.43 -4.79
CA ILE A 122 6.75 -5.10 -5.80
C ILE A 122 5.29 -4.88 -5.43
N THR A 123 4.62 -4.06 -6.23
CA THR A 123 3.29 -3.55 -5.90
C THR A 123 2.22 -4.21 -6.75
N PHE A 124 1.16 -4.66 -6.09
CA PHE A 124 0.01 -5.29 -6.71
C PHE A 124 -1.30 -4.61 -6.29
N ASN A 125 -2.38 -4.90 -7.01
CA ASN A 125 -3.70 -4.55 -6.53
C ASN A 125 -4.06 -5.39 -5.26
N PRO A 126 -4.78 -4.83 -4.27
CA PRO A 126 -5.16 -5.56 -3.05
C PRO A 126 -5.89 -6.89 -3.29
N GLN A 127 -6.65 -7.01 -4.39
CA GLN A 127 -7.30 -8.26 -4.80
C GLN A 127 -6.28 -9.41 -4.98
N VAL A 128 -5.13 -9.11 -5.58
CA VAL A 128 -4.04 -10.09 -5.82
C VAL A 128 -3.47 -10.58 -4.50
N ILE A 129 -3.17 -9.65 -3.58
CA ILE A 129 -2.61 -9.97 -2.26
C ILE A 129 -3.61 -10.78 -1.42
N LYS A 130 -4.89 -10.42 -1.44
CA LYS A 130 -5.95 -11.17 -0.74
C LYS A 130 -5.99 -12.63 -1.19
N ARG A 131 -5.84 -12.86 -2.50
CA ARG A 131 -5.82 -14.20 -3.09
C ARG A 131 -4.59 -15.00 -2.67
N ALA A 132 -3.41 -14.39 -2.72
CA ALA A 132 -2.16 -14.99 -2.26
C ALA A 132 -2.20 -15.38 -0.77
N ASN A 133 -2.88 -14.59 0.08
CA ASN A 133 -3.02 -14.93 1.49
C ASN A 133 -3.98 -16.10 1.75
N SER A 134 -4.85 -16.42 0.78
CA SER A 134 -5.88 -17.46 0.92
C SER A 134 -5.46 -18.81 0.32
N SER A 135 -4.37 -18.86 -0.46
CA SER A 135 -3.87 -20.09 -1.08
C SER A 135 -2.35 -20.08 -1.19
N LEU A 136 -1.71 -21.14 -0.68
CA LEU A 136 -0.27 -21.31 -0.79
C LEU A 136 0.18 -21.41 -2.25
N GLU A 137 -0.58 -22.12 -3.09
CA GLU A 137 -0.32 -22.22 -4.54
C GLU A 137 -0.29 -20.82 -5.18
N TRP A 138 -1.29 -19.99 -4.86
CA TRP A 138 -1.34 -18.59 -5.31
C TRP A 138 -0.16 -17.77 -4.80
N LYS A 139 0.23 -17.96 -3.54
CA LYS A 139 1.35 -17.26 -2.94
C LYS A 139 2.66 -17.62 -3.63
N LEU A 140 2.90 -18.90 -3.90
CA LEU A 140 4.10 -19.37 -4.59
C LEU A 140 4.14 -18.88 -6.05
N TYR A 141 3.01 -18.94 -6.75
CA TYR A 141 2.88 -18.37 -8.09
C TYR A 141 3.21 -16.87 -8.12
N LEU A 142 2.68 -16.11 -7.16
CA LEU A 142 2.92 -14.67 -7.06
C LEU A 142 4.40 -14.35 -6.77
N VAL A 143 5.06 -15.17 -5.95
CA VAL A 143 6.49 -15.03 -5.67
C VAL A 143 7.33 -15.32 -6.91
N GLU A 144 7.02 -16.37 -7.66
CA GLU A 144 7.74 -16.67 -8.90
C GLU A 144 7.55 -15.57 -9.94
N LEU A 145 6.31 -15.08 -10.12
CA LEU A 145 6.02 -13.96 -11.02
C LEU A 145 6.83 -12.70 -10.63
N ALA A 146 6.85 -12.40 -9.33
CA ALA A 146 7.59 -11.26 -8.79
C ALA A 146 9.10 -11.38 -9.03
N ILE A 147 9.68 -12.58 -8.85
CA ILE A 147 11.08 -12.84 -9.16
C ILE A 147 11.36 -12.61 -10.64
N GLN A 148 10.55 -13.19 -11.53
CA GLN A 148 10.75 -13.07 -12.98
C GLN A 148 10.70 -11.62 -13.47
N ASN A 149 9.70 -10.85 -13.01
CA ASN A 149 9.57 -9.45 -13.40
C ASN A 149 10.70 -8.59 -12.80
N ALA A 150 11.12 -8.87 -11.57
CA ALA A 150 12.26 -8.17 -10.96
C ALA A 150 13.58 -8.44 -11.70
N GLU A 151 13.81 -9.68 -12.14
CA GLU A 151 14.97 -10.02 -12.97
C GLU A 151 14.94 -9.31 -14.33
N GLU A 152 13.77 -9.28 -14.98
CA GLU A 152 13.60 -8.66 -16.28
C GLU A 152 13.78 -7.14 -16.21
N ASP A 153 13.14 -6.46 -15.27
CA ASP A 153 13.18 -5.00 -15.15
C ASP A 153 14.54 -4.49 -14.67
N LEU A 154 15.14 -5.19 -13.69
CA LEU A 154 16.41 -4.76 -13.07
C LEU A 154 17.64 -5.35 -13.75
N LYS A 155 17.47 -6.26 -14.72
CA LYS A 155 18.56 -6.98 -15.41
C LYS A 155 19.49 -7.71 -14.44
N ILE A 156 18.92 -8.36 -13.44
CA ILE A 156 19.62 -9.18 -12.44
C ILE A 156 19.18 -10.64 -12.53
N THR A 157 19.91 -11.53 -11.85
CA THR A 157 19.51 -12.93 -11.66
C THR A 157 19.33 -13.22 -10.18
N LEU A 158 18.14 -13.67 -9.81
CA LEU A 158 17.72 -13.98 -8.45
C LEU A 158 17.69 -15.49 -8.23
N SER A 159 18.13 -15.92 -7.06
CA SER A 159 18.03 -17.31 -6.64
C SER A 159 16.57 -17.72 -6.44
N ARG A 160 16.23 -18.97 -6.82
CA ARG A 160 14.94 -19.59 -6.49
C ARG A 160 14.94 -20.22 -5.09
N ARG A 161 16.08 -20.17 -4.40
CA ARG A 161 16.16 -20.45 -2.96
C ARG A 161 15.81 -19.17 -2.22
N TYR A 162 14.52 -18.95 -2.01
CA TYR A 162 14.00 -17.80 -1.26
C TYR A 162 13.37 -18.23 0.07
N SER A 163 13.23 -17.28 0.97
CA SER A 163 12.56 -17.45 2.27
C SER A 163 11.47 -16.39 2.44
N MET A 164 10.30 -16.80 2.93
CA MET A 164 9.29 -15.86 3.41
C MET A 164 9.69 -15.39 4.80
N GLU A 165 9.72 -14.08 5.00
CA GLU A 165 10.17 -13.49 6.27
C GLU A 165 8.96 -13.26 7.20
N PRO A 166 8.81 -14.03 8.31
CA PRO A 166 7.54 -14.13 9.03
C PRO A 166 7.20 -12.90 9.89
N ASN A 167 8.21 -12.15 10.34
CA ASN A 167 8.05 -11.08 11.33
C ASN A 167 8.29 -9.68 10.74
N ILE A 168 8.38 -9.58 9.41
CA ILE A 168 8.58 -8.30 8.72
C ILE A 168 7.59 -8.18 7.56
N THR A 169 6.94 -7.03 7.47
CA THR A 169 6.04 -6.70 6.35
C THR A 169 6.72 -5.81 5.31
N TYR A 170 7.88 -5.24 5.66
CA TYR A 170 8.69 -4.40 4.79
C TYR A 170 10.15 -4.39 5.25
N LYS A 171 11.09 -4.35 4.29
CA LYS A 171 12.51 -4.15 4.50
C LYS A 171 13.01 -2.92 3.72
N GLY A 172 13.87 -2.12 4.35
CA GLY A 172 14.44 -0.91 3.76
C GLY A 172 14.14 0.34 4.59
N ASP A 173 14.52 1.51 4.08
CA ASP A 173 14.19 2.77 4.74
C ASP A 173 12.71 3.11 4.47
N ARG A 174 11.94 3.31 5.54
CA ARG A 174 10.51 3.64 5.47
C ARG A 174 10.25 5.11 5.08
N GLY A 175 11.29 5.93 4.91
CA GLY A 175 11.16 7.34 4.53
C GLY A 175 10.32 7.62 3.27
N ARG A 176 10.13 6.61 2.39
CA ARG A 176 9.28 6.71 1.19
C ARG A 176 7.82 6.23 1.37
N HIS A 177 7.50 5.48 2.44
CA HIS A 177 6.21 4.78 2.61
C HIS A 177 5.56 4.97 3.99
N ALA A 178 6.16 5.78 4.87
CA ALA A 178 5.54 6.07 6.16
C ALA A 178 4.37 7.05 5.97
N PRO A 179 3.13 6.71 6.36
CA PRO A 179 2.21 7.76 6.77
C PRO A 179 2.89 8.45 7.96
N GLY A 180 2.94 9.79 7.92
CA GLY A 180 3.76 10.62 8.80
C GLY A 180 3.87 10.08 10.22
N ARG A 181 5.11 10.06 10.75
CA ARG A 181 5.35 9.82 12.17
C ARG A 181 4.40 10.75 12.95
N GLY A 182 3.51 10.16 13.74
CA GLY A 182 2.77 10.87 14.78
C GLY A 182 3.70 11.33 15.89
#